data_AF-A0A519FW67-F1
#
_entry.id   AF-A0A519FW67-F1
#
_cell.length_a   1.000
_cell.length_b   1.000
_cell.length_c   1.000
_cell.angle_alpha   90.00
_cell.angle_beta   90.00
_cell.angle_gamma   90.00
#
_symmetry.space_group_name_H-M   'P 1'
#
loop_
_entity.id
_entity.type
_entity.pdbx_description
1 polymer ?
#
loop_
_entity_poly.entity_id
_entity_poly.type
_entity_poly.pdbx_seq_one_letter_code
_entity_poly.pdbx_strand_id
1 'polypeptide(L)' 'MADMWDVIAEERGALADDLARLSDEQWQSESLCPEWSVRRVVGHMTATAKLTPVSFLGAFAK' A
#
# COMPACT_ATOMS: atom_id res chain seq x y z
N MET A 1 -24.25 -9.39 -8.99
CA MET A 1 -22.80 -9.46 -8.74
C MET A 1 -22.36 -8.05 -8.47
N ALA A 2 -21.64 -7.81 -7.38
CA ALA A 2 -21.00 -6.52 -7.16
C ALA A 2 -19.98 -6.27 -8.28
N ASP A 3 -19.80 -5.01 -8.68
CA ASP A 3 -18.74 -4.66 -9.61
C ASP A 3 -17.38 -4.90 -8.93
N MET A 4 -16.42 -5.46 -9.66
CA MET A 4 -15.10 -5.78 -9.11
C MET A 4 -14.39 -4.53 -8.57
N TRP A 5 -14.59 -3.37 -9.20
CA TRP A 5 -14.00 -2.12 -8.76
C TRP A 5 -14.67 -1.56 -7.51
N ASP A 6 -15.98 -1.78 -7.33
CA ASP A 6 -16.68 -1.41 -6.10
C ASP A 6 -16.09 -2.19 -4.92
N VAL A 7 -15.89 -3.50 -5.08
CA VAL A 7 -15.25 -4.36 -4.05
C VAL A 7 -13.81 -3.89 -3.78
N ILE A 8 -13.02 -3.61 -4.82
CA ILE A 8 -11.64 -3.12 -4.64
C ILE A 8 -11.61 -1.78 -3.88
N ALA A 9 -12.55 -0.87 -4.16
CA ALA A 9 -12.62 0.42 -3.50
C ALA A 9 -13.00 0.28 -2.02
N GLU A 10 -13.99 -0.57 -1.71
CA GLU A 10 -14.44 -0.86 -0.36
C GLU A 10 -13.30 -1.43 0.50
N GLU A 11 -12.63 -2.49 0.02
CA GLU A 11 -11.55 -3.14 0.76
C GLU A 11 -10.33 -2.23 0.95
N ARG A 12 -10.03 -1.36 -0.04
CA ARG A 12 -8.95 -0.35 0.10
C ARG A 12 -9.31 0.72 1.13
N GLY A 13 -10.59 1.10 1.21
CA GLY A 13 -11.11 2.02 2.23
C GLY A 13 -10.98 1.43 3.63
N ALA A 14 -11.47 0.20 3.81
CA ALA A 14 -11.36 -0.51 5.09
C ALA A 14 -9.89 -0.67 5.54
N LEU A 15 -8.99 -1.03 4.63
CA LEU A 15 -7.56 -1.10 4.93
C LEU A 15 -6.99 0.28 5.33
N ALA A 16 -7.40 1.35 4.68
CA ALA A 16 -6.95 2.70 5.03
C ALA A 16 -7.41 3.11 6.43
N ASP A 17 -8.66 2.79 6.80
CA ASP A 17 -9.22 3.08 8.12
C ASP A 17 -8.51 2.27 9.23
N ASP A 18 -8.07 1.06 8.94
CA ASP A 18 -7.26 0.24 9.84
C ASP A 18 -5.87 0.85 10.07
N LEU A 19 -5.22 1.26 8.98
CA LEU A 19 -3.87 1.84 9.02
C LEU A 19 -3.85 3.24 9.65
N ALA A 20 -4.95 4.01 9.53
CA ALA A 20 -5.07 5.34 10.13
C ALA A 20 -5.00 5.34 11.66
N ARG A 21 -5.23 4.18 12.30
CA ARG A 21 -5.20 4.01 13.75
C ARG A 21 -3.81 3.66 14.30
N LEU A 22 -2.82 3.43 13.43
CA LEU A 22 -1.48 3.05 13.84
C LEU A 22 -0.64 4.25 14.27
N SER A 23 0.04 4.13 15.41
CA SER A 23 1.08 5.07 15.83
C SER A 23 2.35 4.93 14.98
N ASP A 24 3.25 5.92 15.05
CA ASP A 24 4.52 5.86 14.33
C ASP A 24 5.39 4.68 14.75
N GLU A 25 5.37 4.28 16.02
CA GLU A 25 6.07 3.10 16.52
C GLU A 25 5.48 1.82 15.93
N GLN A 26 4.15 1.72 15.83
CA GLN A 26 3.47 0.58 15.24
C GLN A 26 3.75 0.47 13.73
N TRP A 27 3.93 1.59 13.03
CA TRP A 27 4.40 1.58 11.65
C TRP A 27 5.81 0.99 11.48
N GLN A 28 6.65 1.03 12.51
CA GLN A 28 8.00 0.46 12.50
C GLN A 28 8.05 -1.00 12.97
N SER A 29 6.96 -1.57 13.49
CA SER A 29 6.97 -2.96 13.95
C SER A 29 7.21 -3.92 12.79
N GLU A 30 7.88 -5.03 13.06
CA GLU A 30 8.04 -6.11 12.08
C GLU A 30 6.68 -6.64 11.65
N SER A 31 6.57 -6.92 10.35
CA SER A 31 5.40 -7.54 9.76
C SER A 31 5.58 -9.06 9.64
N LEU A 32 4.56 -9.74 9.14
CA LEU A 32 4.64 -11.16 8.79
C LEU A 32 5.48 -11.42 7.52
N CYS A 33 5.75 -10.39 6.72
CA CYS A 33 6.79 -10.47 5.69
C CYS A 33 8.15 -10.28 6.38
N PRO A 34 9.01 -11.31 6.41
CA PRO A 34 10.30 -11.22 7.09
C PRO A 34 11.09 -9.99 6.61
N GLU A 35 11.82 -9.36 7.54
CA GLU A 35 12.68 -8.20 7.30
C GLU A 35 11.95 -6.89 6.92
N TRP A 36 10.62 -6.92 6.82
CA TRP A 36 9.84 -5.75 6.44
C TRP A 36 9.00 -5.27 7.62
N SER A 37 9.08 -3.98 7.92
CA SER A 37 8.14 -3.34 8.81
C SER A 37 6.77 -3.20 8.15
N VAL A 38 5.73 -2.95 8.96
CA VAL A 38 4.38 -2.63 8.47
C VAL A 38 4.42 -1.54 7.39
N ARG A 39 5.22 -0.47 7.61
CA ARG A 39 5.39 0.62 6.64
C ARG A 39 5.97 0.14 5.31
N ARG A 40 6.92 -0.79 5.30
CA ARG A 40 7.52 -1.32 4.05
C ARG A 40 6.54 -2.19 3.28
N VAL A 41 5.78 -3.05 3.95
CA VAL A 41 4.75 -3.88 3.30
C VAL A 41 3.66 -3.03 2.66
N VAL A 42 3.09 -2.06 3.39
CA VAL A 42 2.06 -1.17 2.84
C VAL A 42 2.62 -0.31 1.70
N GLY A 43 3.87 0.15 1.85
CA GLY A 43 4.60 0.84 0.78
C GLY A 43 4.69 -0.01 -0.50
N HIS A 44 5.02 -1.30 -0.36
CA HIS A 44 5.07 -2.24 -1.48
C HIS A 44 3.71 -2.47 -2.13
N MET A 45 2.65 -2.71 -1.34
CA MET A 45 1.28 -2.91 -1.83
C MET A 45 0.76 -1.71 -2.63
N THR A 46 1.11 -0.49 -2.19
CA THR A 46 0.66 0.74 -2.85
C THR A 46 1.59 1.20 -3.97
N ALA A 47 2.83 0.71 -4.04
CA ALA A 47 3.80 1.10 -5.06
C ALA A 47 3.26 0.85 -6.48
N THR A 48 2.66 -0.33 -6.71
CA THR A 48 2.09 -0.69 -8.01
C THR A 48 0.86 0.14 -8.37
N ALA A 49 0.06 0.53 -7.37
CA ALA A 49 -1.07 1.43 -7.57
C ALA A 49 -0.65 2.89 -7.86
N LYS A 50 0.57 3.28 -7.45
CA LYS A 50 1.15 4.62 -7.68
C LYS A 50 2.00 4.70 -8.95
N LEU A 51 2.35 3.57 -9.56
CA LEU A 51 3.06 3.54 -10.83
C LEU A 51 2.15 4.10 -11.92
N THR A 52 2.47 5.30 -12.38
CA THR A 52 1.90 5.87 -13.60
C THR A 52 2.90 5.66 -14.74
N PRO A 53 2.46 5.61 -16.02
CA PRO A 53 3.38 5.53 -17.15
C PRO A 53 4.47 6.62 -17.11
N VAL A 54 4.12 7.82 -16.64
CA VAL A 54 5.04 8.96 -16.47
C VAL A 54 6.08 8.70 -15.37
N SER A 55 5.65 8.24 -14.18
CA SER A 55 6.58 7.94 -13.09
C SER A 55 7.47 6.74 -13.41
N PHE A 56 6.98 5.79 -14.20
CA PHE A 56 7.74 4.65 -14.71
C PHE A 56 8.87 5.11 -15.64
N LEU A 57 8.58 5.90 -16.69
CA LEU A 57 9.61 6.40 -17.61
C LEU A 57 10.69 7.22 -16.89
N GLY A 58 10.31 8.06 -15.91
CA GLY A 58 11.26 8.81 -15.10
C GLY A 58 12.17 7.95 -14.23
N ALA A 59 11.72 6.76 -13.79
CA ALA A 59 12.53 5.83 -13.00
C ALA A 59 13.56 5.07 -13.84
N PHE A 60 13.32 4.87 -15.14
CA PHE A 60 14.25 4.21 -16.07
C PHE A 60 15.36 5.14 -16.60
N ALA A 61 15.18 6.46 -16.51
CA ALA A 61 16.16 7.45 -16.97
C ALA A 61 17.27 7.74 -15.92
N LYS A 62 17.40 6.89 -14.90
CA LYS A 62 18.34 7.05 -13.79
C LYS A 62 19.48 6.03 -13.85
#